data_AF-A0AAV4WZB5-F1
#
_entry.id   AF-A0AAV4WZB5-F1
#
_cell.length_a   1.000
_cell.length_b   1.000
_cell.length_c   1.000
_cell.angle_alpha   90.00
_cell.angle_beta   90.00
_cell.angle_gamma   90.00
#
_symmetry.space_group_name_H-M   'P 1'
#
loop_
_entity.id
_entity.type
_entity.pdbx_description
1 polymer ?
#
loop_
_entity_poly.entity_id
_entity_poly.type
_entity_poly.pdbx_seq_one_letter_code
_entity_poly.pdbx_strand_id
1 'polypeptide(L)'
;MGCPKEFSIKGGMGAALLSQPEKIKAILTNLTQNLSCPVTCKIRVLPELEKTLELVKLIQSTGVAAIAVHGRIMGERPQHKNRNHVIKAISETLSIPVIANGGSGEIDNYEDVEKFRKETGASSVMIARQAEWNCSIFRKEGKLPLDDVIVKFIKYAIEYDSNVWNTKYCIQQMLGSLQESERGKALLAAQKMEVICELWNLCDILKEKEQDIFLKSEKLKRFPDKDVELQVSLKRRRILDNNIHEVDVKFLRSNFGMDDLPKSILWHYIKNKNLDKPVYQTDQHEKSFQSVVTINGEKYTNRCLEKNKKNAEQAAALAAIITLGLIDCQGATQEKNVTEKDATQLDKRASENPLKLQSLNGQDISCIGNNNSTKNVLLIR
;
A
#
# COMPACT_ATOMS: atom_id res chain seq x y z
N MET A 1 20.34 5.08 -7.84
CA MET A 1 21.46 5.79 -7.17
C MET A 1 21.19 7.30 -7.01
N GLY A 2 20.04 7.70 -6.43
CA GLY A 2 19.70 9.14 -6.33
C GLY A 2 18.73 9.52 -5.22
N CYS A 3 18.46 8.61 -4.27
CA CYS A 3 17.65 8.89 -3.09
C CYS A 3 18.49 9.63 -2.04
N PRO A 4 18.10 10.86 -1.63
CA PRO A 4 18.81 11.62 -0.60
C PRO A 4 18.18 11.46 0.80
N LYS A 5 17.22 10.53 0.99
CA LYS A 5 16.61 10.31 2.30
C LYS A 5 17.64 9.72 3.26
N GLU A 6 17.63 10.18 4.50
CA GLU A 6 18.66 9.88 5.50
C GLU A 6 18.89 8.38 5.73
N PHE A 7 17.81 7.58 5.80
CA PHE A 7 17.92 6.11 5.93
C PHE A 7 18.68 5.46 4.77
N SER A 8 18.51 5.98 3.54
CA SER A 8 19.23 5.50 2.36
C SER A 8 20.70 5.87 2.44
N ILE A 9 21.02 7.09 2.89
CA ILE A 9 22.40 7.56 3.04
C ILE A 9 23.13 6.75 4.12
N LYS A 10 22.52 6.60 5.31
CA LYS A 10 23.04 5.79 6.43
C LYS A 10 23.24 4.32 6.04
N GLY A 11 22.36 3.77 5.19
CA GLY A 11 22.51 2.42 4.63
C GLY A 11 23.52 2.28 3.49
N GLY A 12 24.25 3.34 3.09
CA GLY A 12 25.19 3.30 1.98
C GLY A 12 24.54 3.11 0.60
N MET A 13 23.26 3.47 0.48
CA MET A 13 22.39 3.30 -0.69
C MET A 13 22.00 4.64 -1.31
N GLY A 14 21.35 4.61 -2.48
CA GLY A 14 20.75 5.81 -3.07
C GLY A 14 21.82 6.79 -3.54
N ALA A 15 21.80 8.02 -3.01
CA ALA A 15 22.78 9.05 -3.36
C ALA A 15 24.17 8.81 -2.71
N ALA A 16 24.27 8.03 -1.62
CA ALA A 16 25.55 7.71 -0.99
C ALA A 16 26.47 6.82 -1.85
N LEU A 17 25.93 6.18 -2.89
CA LEU A 17 26.73 5.45 -3.87
C LEU A 17 27.49 6.39 -4.83
N LEU A 18 27.05 7.64 -5.00
CA LEU A 18 27.65 8.57 -5.98
C LEU A 18 29.10 8.97 -5.62
N SER A 19 29.52 8.79 -4.37
CA SER A 19 30.91 8.93 -3.91
C SER A 19 31.71 7.62 -3.95
N GLN A 20 31.15 6.53 -4.48
CA GLN A 20 31.79 5.20 -4.55
C GLN A 20 31.74 4.64 -5.98
N PRO A 21 32.47 5.24 -6.97
CA PRO A 21 32.35 4.87 -8.38
C PRO A 21 32.65 3.39 -8.67
N GLU A 22 33.69 2.81 -8.05
CA GLU A 22 34.01 1.38 -8.23
C GLU A 22 32.93 0.45 -7.68
N LYS A 23 32.22 0.85 -6.61
CA LYS A 23 31.08 0.09 -6.09
C LYS A 23 29.88 0.18 -7.03
N ILE A 24 29.64 1.34 -7.64
CA ILE A 24 28.64 1.49 -8.72
C ILE A 24 28.98 0.56 -9.89
N LYS A 25 30.23 0.58 -10.34
CA LYS A 25 30.73 -0.27 -11.43
C LYS A 25 30.50 -1.75 -11.14
N ALA A 26 30.93 -2.22 -9.96
CA ALA A 26 30.77 -3.62 -9.55
C ALA A 26 29.30 -4.05 -9.49
N ILE A 27 28.41 -3.24 -8.90
CA ILE A 27 26.97 -3.53 -8.82
C ILE A 27 26.34 -3.59 -10.22
N LEU A 28 26.57 -2.58 -11.06
CA LEU A 28 25.92 -2.50 -12.37
C LEU A 28 26.43 -3.58 -13.31
N THR A 29 27.75 -3.82 -13.38
CA THR A 29 28.33 -4.88 -14.21
C THR A 29 27.83 -6.26 -13.79
N ASN A 30 27.69 -6.52 -12.47
CA ASN A 30 27.12 -7.78 -12.02
C ASN A 30 25.66 -7.95 -12.48
N LEU A 31 24.82 -6.91 -12.36
CA LEU A 31 23.43 -6.94 -12.80
C LEU A 31 23.31 -7.12 -14.33
N THR A 32 24.06 -6.36 -15.13
CA THR A 32 23.99 -6.40 -16.61
C THR A 32 24.49 -7.71 -17.19
N GLN A 33 25.42 -8.40 -16.52
CA GLN A 33 25.92 -9.71 -16.93
C GLN A 33 25.01 -10.88 -16.55
N ASN A 34 24.18 -10.74 -15.51
CA ASN A 34 23.42 -11.86 -14.93
C ASN A 34 21.89 -11.75 -15.11
N LEU A 35 21.37 -10.63 -15.61
CA LEU A 35 19.94 -10.43 -15.87
C LEU A 35 19.67 -10.36 -17.37
N SER A 36 18.62 -11.08 -17.82
CA SER A 36 18.14 -11.03 -19.21
C SER A 36 17.28 -9.80 -19.52
N CYS A 37 16.86 -9.05 -18.51
CA CYS A 37 16.09 -7.81 -18.67
C CYS A 37 17.00 -6.58 -18.72
N PRO A 38 16.63 -5.50 -19.44
CA PRO A 38 17.45 -4.29 -19.54
C PRO A 38 17.67 -3.61 -18.19
N VAL A 39 18.91 -3.65 -17.68
CA VAL A 39 19.28 -2.94 -16.45
C VAL A 39 19.43 -1.46 -16.76
N THR A 40 18.73 -0.61 -16.02
CA THR A 40 18.82 0.85 -16.10
C THR A 40 19.16 1.42 -14.74
N CYS A 41 19.53 2.70 -14.67
CA CYS A 41 19.76 3.35 -13.38
C CYS A 41 19.30 4.80 -13.34
N LYS A 42 18.97 5.28 -12.12
CA LYS A 42 18.61 6.69 -11.87
C LYS A 42 19.61 7.36 -10.94
N ILE A 43 20.18 8.49 -11.36
CA ILE A 43 21.17 9.28 -10.61
C ILE A 43 20.67 10.68 -10.26
N ARG A 44 21.44 11.37 -9.41
CA ARG A 44 21.51 12.84 -9.30
C ARG A 44 22.85 13.29 -9.87
N VAL A 45 22.92 14.53 -10.36
CA VAL A 45 24.18 15.15 -10.79
C VAL A 45 25.10 15.44 -9.60
N LEU A 46 26.41 15.57 -9.84
CA LEU A 46 27.39 16.02 -8.85
C LEU A 46 27.54 17.56 -8.90
N PRO A 47 28.21 18.20 -7.92
CA PRO A 47 28.42 19.66 -7.93
C PRO A 47 29.24 20.15 -9.13
N GLU A 48 30.22 19.35 -9.57
CA GLU A 48 31.09 19.62 -10.71
C GLU A 48 30.60 18.87 -11.96
N LEU A 49 30.67 19.52 -13.12
CA LEU A 49 30.21 18.95 -14.39
C LEU A 49 31.13 17.79 -14.81
N GLU A 50 32.43 17.99 -14.70
CA GLU A 50 33.50 17.07 -15.08
C GLU A 50 33.34 15.74 -14.36
N LYS A 51 33.24 15.78 -13.02
CA LYS A 51 32.97 14.59 -12.19
C LYS A 51 31.64 13.92 -12.53
N THR A 52 30.62 14.70 -12.92
CA THR A 52 29.34 14.13 -13.39
C THR A 52 29.54 13.38 -14.70
N LEU A 53 30.28 13.95 -15.67
CA LEU A 53 30.58 13.35 -16.96
C LEU A 53 31.46 12.09 -16.84
N GLU A 54 32.46 12.10 -15.95
CA GLU A 54 33.26 10.92 -15.60
C GLU A 54 32.39 9.79 -15.03
N LEU A 55 31.52 10.10 -14.06
CA LEU A 55 30.64 9.11 -13.43
C LEU A 55 29.67 8.48 -14.44
N VAL A 56 29.08 9.26 -15.36
CA VAL A 56 28.14 8.69 -16.34
C VAL A 56 28.85 7.88 -17.43
N LYS A 57 30.08 8.25 -17.82
CA LYS A 57 30.92 7.42 -18.72
C LYS A 57 31.25 6.08 -18.05
N LEU A 58 31.62 6.09 -16.77
CA LEU A 58 31.83 4.87 -16.00
C LEU A 58 30.55 4.01 -15.95
N ILE A 59 29.40 4.62 -15.65
CA ILE A 59 28.11 3.92 -15.64
C ILE A 59 27.82 3.29 -17.02
N GLN A 60 27.97 4.02 -18.12
CA GLN A 60 27.77 3.48 -19.48
C GLN A 60 28.68 2.26 -19.75
N SER A 61 29.93 2.28 -19.28
CA SER A 61 30.88 1.17 -19.48
C SER A 61 30.46 -0.16 -18.85
N THR A 62 29.46 -0.15 -17.94
CA THR A 62 28.91 -1.35 -17.30
C THR A 62 27.84 -2.07 -18.15
N GLY A 63 27.41 -1.48 -19.27
CA GLY A 63 26.40 -2.06 -20.15
C GLY A 63 24.94 -1.79 -19.75
N VAL A 64 24.67 -0.76 -18.93
CA VAL A 64 23.28 -0.33 -18.65
C VAL A 64 22.59 0.17 -19.92
N ALA A 65 21.32 -0.20 -20.09
CA ALA A 65 20.54 0.09 -21.28
C ALA A 65 20.06 1.55 -21.37
N ALA A 66 19.97 2.26 -20.25
CA ALA A 66 19.61 3.68 -20.18
C ALA A 66 19.98 4.29 -18.81
N ILE A 67 20.12 5.62 -18.76
CA ILE A 67 20.34 6.37 -17.52
C ILE A 67 19.30 7.50 -17.34
N ALA A 68 18.64 7.52 -16.18
CA ALA A 68 17.75 8.60 -15.79
C ALA A 68 18.47 9.62 -14.90
N VAL A 69 18.53 10.87 -15.34
CA VAL A 69 19.33 11.92 -14.69
C VAL A 69 18.42 12.97 -14.07
N HIS A 70 18.48 13.11 -12.74
CA HIS A 70 17.89 14.25 -12.05
C HIS A 70 18.93 15.38 -11.95
N GLY A 71 18.69 16.50 -12.64
CA GLY A 71 19.55 17.69 -12.69
C GLY A 71 19.70 18.49 -11.38
N ARG A 72 19.45 17.89 -10.22
CA ARG A 72 19.69 18.48 -8.88
C ARG A 72 20.76 17.67 -8.15
N ILE A 73 21.67 18.33 -7.42
CA ILE A 73 22.65 17.66 -6.56
C ILE A 73 21.98 17.06 -5.30
N MET A 74 22.69 16.25 -4.53
CA MET A 74 22.11 15.53 -3.36
C MET A 74 21.44 16.46 -2.33
N GLY A 75 22.07 17.59 -2.00
CA GLY A 75 21.55 18.54 -1.00
C GLY A 75 20.33 19.35 -1.45
N GLU A 76 20.03 19.37 -2.75
CA GLU A 76 19.01 20.26 -3.31
C GLU A 76 17.58 19.72 -3.19
N ARG A 77 16.73 20.61 -2.67
CA ARG A 77 15.29 20.44 -2.49
C ARG A 77 14.50 20.93 -3.73
N PRO A 78 13.21 20.57 -3.88
CA PRO A 78 12.44 20.85 -5.11
C PRO A 78 12.35 22.32 -5.55
N GLN A 79 12.51 23.28 -4.64
CA GLN A 79 12.55 24.71 -4.94
C GLN A 79 13.84 25.19 -5.63
N HIS A 80 14.91 24.39 -5.62
CA HIS A 80 16.14 24.72 -6.35
C HIS A 80 15.94 24.44 -7.85
N LYS A 81 16.46 25.30 -8.72
CA LYS A 81 16.34 25.15 -10.18
C LYS A 81 17.01 23.84 -10.66
N ASN A 82 16.47 23.21 -11.69
CA ASN A 82 17.07 22.03 -12.30
C ASN A 82 18.21 22.44 -13.26
N ARG A 83 19.34 21.72 -13.26
CA ARG A 83 20.47 21.97 -14.18
C ARG A 83 20.23 21.30 -15.53
N ASN A 84 19.33 21.84 -16.33
CA ASN A 84 18.98 21.30 -17.65
C ASN A 84 20.22 21.22 -18.57
N HIS A 85 21.14 22.19 -18.48
CA HIS A 85 22.42 22.20 -19.20
C HIS A 85 23.34 21.02 -18.85
N VAL A 86 23.36 20.54 -17.59
CA VAL A 86 24.14 19.35 -17.21
C VAL A 86 23.50 18.10 -17.80
N ILE A 87 22.17 18.00 -17.81
CA ILE A 87 21.47 16.89 -18.49
C ILE A 87 21.80 16.90 -19.99
N LYS A 88 21.80 18.07 -20.63
CA LYS A 88 22.20 18.23 -22.04
C LYS A 88 23.62 17.76 -22.31
N ALA A 89 24.60 18.21 -21.52
CA ALA A 89 25.99 17.76 -21.65
C ALA A 89 26.15 16.23 -21.48
N ILE A 90 25.34 15.61 -20.62
CA ILE A 90 25.29 14.13 -20.47
C ILE A 90 24.67 13.48 -21.72
N SER A 91 23.54 14.00 -22.22
CA SER A 91 22.89 13.51 -23.46
C SER A 91 23.81 13.59 -24.68
N GLU A 92 24.67 14.62 -24.77
CA GLU A 92 25.67 14.78 -25.84
C GLU A 92 26.91 13.90 -25.64
N THR A 93 27.18 13.44 -24.42
CA THR A 93 28.36 12.63 -24.04
C THR A 93 28.13 11.12 -24.18
N LEU A 94 26.90 10.66 -24.00
CA LEU A 94 26.56 9.24 -23.94
C LEU A 94 26.00 8.72 -25.26
N SER A 95 26.27 7.46 -25.57
CA SER A 95 25.67 6.72 -26.68
C SER A 95 24.41 5.94 -26.25
N ILE A 96 24.21 5.73 -24.95
CA ILE A 96 22.99 5.12 -24.40
C ILE A 96 21.88 6.17 -24.17
N PRO A 97 20.59 5.79 -24.24
CA PRO A 97 19.48 6.69 -23.96
C PRO A 97 19.55 7.39 -22.59
N VAL A 98 19.38 8.71 -22.63
CA VAL A 98 19.29 9.56 -21.43
C VAL A 98 17.83 9.95 -21.19
N ILE A 99 17.39 9.81 -19.94
CA ILE A 99 16.03 10.13 -19.48
C ILE A 99 16.10 11.33 -18.55
N ALA A 100 15.65 12.50 -19.02
CA ALA A 100 15.70 13.73 -18.24
C ALA A 100 14.68 13.73 -17.09
N ASN A 101 15.09 14.19 -15.91
CA ASN A 101 14.23 14.27 -14.73
C ASN A 101 14.49 15.55 -13.91
N GLY A 102 13.46 16.00 -13.18
CA GLY A 102 13.52 17.11 -12.24
C GLY A 102 12.70 18.34 -12.61
N GLY A 103 12.35 18.48 -13.89
CA GLY A 103 11.62 19.62 -14.50
C GLY A 103 10.15 19.78 -14.14
N SER A 104 9.62 19.12 -13.11
CA SER A 104 8.20 19.25 -12.73
C SER A 104 7.75 20.66 -12.27
N GLY A 105 8.66 21.64 -12.19
CA GLY A 105 8.30 23.06 -12.01
C GLY A 105 8.28 23.86 -13.32
N GLU A 106 8.62 23.23 -14.44
CA GLU A 106 8.74 23.79 -15.79
C GLU A 106 7.80 23.04 -16.77
N ILE A 107 7.06 22.04 -16.28
CA ILE A 107 6.11 21.20 -17.01
C ILE A 107 4.75 21.34 -16.34
N ASP A 108 3.75 21.84 -17.07
CA ASP A 108 2.34 21.84 -16.61
C ASP A 108 1.38 21.12 -17.58
N ASN A 109 1.73 21.03 -18.86
CA ASN A 109 0.97 20.36 -19.91
C ASN A 109 1.83 19.31 -20.67
N TYR A 110 1.24 18.66 -21.67
CA TYR A 110 1.90 17.64 -22.47
C TYR A 110 3.01 18.23 -23.36
N GLU A 111 2.78 19.41 -23.91
CA GLU A 111 3.70 20.11 -24.81
C GLU A 111 5.01 20.48 -24.09
N ASP A 112 4.92 20.86 -22.82
CA ASP A 112 6.08 21.17 -21.98
C ASP A 112 7.00 19.95 -21.77
N VAL A 113 6.46 18.73 -21.81
CA VAL A 113 7.27 17.50 -21.75
C VAL A 113 8.21 17.43 -22.94
N GLU A 114 7.73 17.75 -24.14
CA GLU A 114 8.56 17.78 -25.35
C GLU A 114 9.50 18.98 -25.39
N LYS A 115 9.10 20.15 -24.85
CA LYS A 115 10.00 21.30 -24.67
C LYS A 115 11.18 20.93 -23.76
N PHE A 116 10.90 20.36 -22.60
CA PHE A 116 11.92 19.92 -21.63
C PHE A 116 12.83 18.82 -22.20
N ARG A 117 12.26 17.89 -23.00
CA ARG A 117 13.04 16.87 -23.72
C ARG A 117 14.02 17.50 -24.70
N LYS A 118 13.57 18.46 -25.52
CA LYS A 118 14.40 19.18 -26.50
C LYS A 118 15.48 20.02 -25.83
N GLU A 119 15.14 20.76 -24.77
CA GLU A 119 16.10 21.59 -24.02
C GLU A 119 17.24 20.76 -23.42
N THR A 120 16.93 19.60 -22.86
CA THR A 120 17.89 18.68 -22.24
C THR A 120 18.58 17.73 -23.21
N GLY A 121 18.30 17.83 -24.52
CA GLY A 121 18.81 16.92 -25.56
C GLY A 121 18.45 15.44 -25.34
N ALA A 122 17.55 15.14 -24.41
CA ALA A 122 17.37 13.79 -23.89
C ALA A 122 16.53 12.90 -24.82
N SER A 123 16.73 11.59 -24.73
CA SER A 123 15.94 10.60 -25.47
C SER A 123 14.50 10.52 -24.95
N SER A 124 14.29 10.74 -23.65
CA SER A 124 12.98 10.66 -22.99
C SER A 124 12.91 11.54 -21.73
N VAL A 125 11.71 11.69 -21.17
CA VAL A 125 11.47 12.47 -19.93
C VAL A 125 10.79 11.57 -18.89
N MET A 126 11.23 11.68 -17.65
CA MET A 126 10.63 11.05 -16.48
C MET A 126 9.97 12.11 -15.60
N ILE A 127 8.66 11.99 -15.40
CA ILE A 127 7.85 12.91 -14.59
C ILE A 127 7.53 12.25 -13.24
N ALA A 128 7.56 13.02 -12.15
CA ALA A 128 7.18 12.57 -10.81
C ALA A 128 6.03 13.41 -10.27
N ARG A 129 6.30 14.55 -9.61
CA ARG A 129 5.31 15.39 -8.92
C ARG A 129 4.05 15.72 -9.75
N GLN A 130 4.21 16.12 -11.01
CA GLN A 130 3.05 16.43 -11.85
C GLN A 130 2.16 15.20 -12.12
N ALA A 131 2.74 14.01 -12.24
CA ALA A 131 1.99 12.77 -12.42
C ALA A 131 1.39 12.24 -11.10
N GLU A 132 2.01 12.58 -9.96
CA GLU A 132 1.49 12.32 -8.61
C GLU A 132 0.29 13.22 -8.28
N TRP A 133 0.31 14.48 -8.72
CA TRP A 133 -0.83 15.41 -8.59
C TRP A 133 -1.96 15.07 -9.58
N ASN A 134 -1.62 14.83 -10.85
CA ASN A 134 -2.58 14.43 -11.87
C ASN A 134 -1.89 13.58 -12.95
N CYS A 135 -2.06 12.26 -12.88
CA CYS A 135 -1.44 11.31 -13.81
C CYS A 135 -1.88 11.49 -15.28
N SER A 136 -2.95 12.25 -15.53
CA SER A 136 -3.39 12.59 -16.88
C SER A 136 -2.48 13.61 -17.60
N ILE A 137 -1.43 14.12 -16.95
CA ILE A 137 -0.34 14.90 -17.56
C ILE A 137 0.28 14.22 -18.81
N PHE A 138 0.17 12.89 -18.93
CA PHE A 138 0.65 12.13 -20.08
C PHE A 138 -0.30 12.12 -21.29
N ARG A 139 -1.49 12.72 -21.20
CA ARG A 139 -2.46 12.82 -22.32
C ARG A 139 -2.10 13.94 -23.27
N LYS A 140 -2.14 13.64 -24.58
CA LYS A 140 -1.97 14.63 -25.65
C LYS A 140 -3.14 15.61 -25.75
N GLU A 141 -4.32 15.17 -25.31
CA GLU A 141 -5.58 15.91 -25.38
C GLU A 141 -5.75 16.85 -24.17
N GLY A 142 -4.72 16.99 -23.33
CA GLY A 142 -4.74 17.76 -22.10
C GLY A 142 -5.14 16.96 -20.84
N LYS A 143 -4.93 17.61 -19.69
CA LYS A 143 -5.23 17.07 -18.36
C LYS A 143 -6.74 16.88 -18.20
N LEU A 144 -7.14 15.72 -17.66
CA LEU A 144 -8.50 15.45 -17.22
C LEU A 144 -8.85 16.23 -15.93
N PRO A 145 -10.14 16.50 -15.68
CA PRO A 145 -10.64 16.91 -14.38
C PRO A 145 -10.12 16.00 -13.26
N LEU A 146 -9.85 16.58 -12.09
CA LEU A 146 -9.22 15.85 -10.99
C LEU A 146 -10.10 14.70 -10.46
N ASP A 147 -11.41 14.92 -10.35
CA ASP A 147 -12.35 13.90 -9.90
C ASP A 147 -12.40 12.70 -10.85
N ASP A 148 -12.33 12.89 -12.18
CA ASP A 148 -12.26 11.78 -13.16
C ASP A 148 -11.03 10.89 -12.92
N VAL A 149 -9.92 11.50 -12.53
CA VAL A 149 -8.65 10.83 -12.25
C VAL A 149 -8.72 10.10 -10.92
N ILE A 150 -9.26 10.74 -9.88
CA ILE A 150 -9.47 10.11 -8.56
C ILE A 150 -10.45 8.94 -8.66
N VAL A 151 -11.58 9.08 -9.37
CA VAL A 151 -12.55 8.00 -9.59
C VAL A 151 -11.91 6.80 -10.29
N LYS A 152 -11.11 7.03 -11.34
CA LYS A 152 -10.37 5.94 -12.01
C LYS A 152 -9.31 5.31 -11.10
N PHE A 153 -8.62 6.11 -10.29
CA PHE A 153 -7.66 5.61 -9.31
C PHE A 153 -8.31 4.75 -8.23
N ILE A 154 -9.46 5.16 -7.68
CA ILE A 154 -10.22 4.37 -6.69
C ILE A 154 -10.72 3.06 -7.32
N LYS A 155 -11.20 3.07 -8.57
CA LYS A 155 -11.59 1.83 -9.26
C LYS A 155 -10.43 0.83 -9.37
N TYR A 156 -9.22 1.28 -9.71
CA TYR A 156 -8.03 0.42 -9.65
C TYR A 156 -7.67 0.00 -8.21
N ALA A 157 -7.82 0.89 -7.23
CA ALA A 157 -7.57 0.55 -5.83
C ALA A 157 -8.50 -0.58 -5.33
N ILE A 158 -9.77 -0.59 -5.77
CA ILE A 158 -10.73 -1.67 -5.51
C ILE A 158 -10.32 -2.93 -6.29
N GLU A 159 -10.04 -2.82 -7.60
CA GLU A 159 -9.70 -3.95 -8.48
C GLU A 159 -8.50 -4.77 -7.96
N TYR A 160 -7.48 -4.08 -7.45
CA TYR A 160 -6.20 -4.66 -7.00
C TYR A 160 -6.07 -4.80 -5.47
N ASP A 161 -7.16 -4.66 -4.70
CA ASP A 161 -7.17 -4.76 -3.22
C ASP A 161 -6.08 -3.88 -2.57
N SER A 162 -6.01 -2.61 -3.01
CA SER A 162 -5.00 -1.66 -2.56
C SER A 162 -5.26 -1.24 -1.12
N ASN A 163 -4.20 -1.26 -0.31
CA ASN A 163 -4.27 -0.86 1.09
C ASN A 163 -4.85 0.56 1.26
N VAL A 164 -5.89 0.68 2.09
CA VAL A 164 -6.63 1.93 2.37
C VAL A 164 -5.72 3.13 2.65
N TRP A 165 -4.61 2.96 3.38
CA TRP A 165 -3.70 4.06 3.72
C TRP A 165 -2.88 4.55 2.52
N ASN A 166 -2.51 3.64 1.61
CA ASN A 166 -1.84 3.99 0.37
C ASN A 166 -2.80 4.74 -0.55
N THR A 167 -3.99 4.18 -0.79
CA THR A 167 -5.05 4.77 -1.60
C THR A 167 -5.40 6.18 -1.11
N LYS A 168 -5.62 6.35 0.20
CA LYS A 168 -5.85 7.63 0.86
C LYS A 168 -4.70 8.61 0.65
N TYR A 169 -3.45 8.19 0.90
CA TYR A 169 -2.27 9.04 0.74
C TYR A 169 -2.13 9.56 -0.70
N CYS A 170 -2.32 8.70 -1.70
CA CYS A 170 -2.27 9.09 -3.11
C CYS A 170 -3.35 10.12 -3.47
N ILE A 171 -4.61 9.91 -3.04
CA ILE A 171 -5.70 10.87 -3.28
C ILE A 171 -5.41 12.21 -2.56
N GLN A 172 -4.83 12.18 -1.36
CA GLN A 172 -4.38 13.40 -0.68
C GLN A 172 -3.30 14.17 -1.46
N GLN A 173 -2.35 13.47 -2.11
CA GLN A 173 -1.38 14.14 -3.00
C GLN A 173 -2.05 14.74 -4.24
N MET A 174 -3.06 14.07 -4.80
CA MET A 174 -3.86 14.57 -5.93
C MET A 174 -4.66 15.83 -5.56
N LEU A 175 -5.29 15.83 -4.38
CA LEU A 175 -6.10 16.96 -3.91
C LEU A 175 -5.27 18.22 -3.61
N GLY A 176 -4.03 18.09 -3.13
CA GLY A 176 -3.19 19.23 -2.80
C GLY A 176 -3.84 20.16 -1.78
N SER A 177 -4.16 21.39 -2.17
CA SER A 177 -4.90 22.36 -1.33
C SER A 177 -6.39 22.04 -1.14
N LEU A 178 -6.99 21.21 -2.01
CA LEU A 178 -8.39 20.78 -1.88
C LEU A 178 -8.63 19.84 -0.69
N GLN A 179 -7.58 19.45 0.04
CA GLN A 179 -7.70 18.75 1.33
C GLN A 179 -8.47 19.57 2.37
N GLU A 180 -8.48 20.91 2.27
CA GLU A 180 -9.25 21.80 3.16
C GLU A 180 -10.75 21.85 2.84
N SER A 181 -11.19 21.25 1.72
CA SER A 181 -12.61 21.08 1.41
C SER A 181 -13.27 20.07 2.36
N GLU A 182 -14.60 20.10 2.44
CA GLU A 182 -15.35 19.15 3.27
C GLU A 182 -15.10 17.68 2.85
N ARG A 183 -15.04 17.39 1.55
CA ARG A 183 -14.65 16.06 1.03
C ARG A 183 -13.21 15.71 1.39
N GLY A 184 -12.29 16.68 1.35
CA GLY A 184 -10.88 16.50 1.72
C GLY A 184 -10.68 16.16 3.20
N LYS A 185 -11.39 16.87 4.09
CA LYS A 185 -11.43 16.59 5.53
C LYS A 185 -12.06 15.22 5.83
N ALA A 186 -13.14 14.87 5.14
CA ALA A 186 -13.77 13.55 5.28
C ALA A 186 -12.84 12.41 4.83
N LEU A 187 -12.10 12.60 3.72
CA LEU A 187 -11.05 11.66 3.30
C LEU A 187 -9.94 11.54 4.36
N LEU A 188 -9.52 12.65 4.97
CA LEU A 188 -8.55 12.64 6.07
C LEU A 188 -9.05 11.88 7.30
N ALA A 189 -10.36 11.87 7.57
CA ALA A 189 -10.97 11.06 8.62
C ALA A 189 -11.07 9.57 8.26
N ALA A 190 -11.28 9.23 6.98
CA ALA A 190 -11.55 7.87 6.51
C ALA A 190 -10.51 6.82 7.00
N GLN A 191 -11.00 5.71 7.55
CA GLN A 191 -10.20 4.58 8.07
C GLN A 191 -10.37 3.29 7.25
N LYS A 192 -11.29 3.32 6.28
CA LYS A 192 -11.89 2.18 5.61
C LYS A 192 -12.07 2.47 4.12
N MET A 193 -12.05 1.44 3.26
CA MET A 193 -12.18 1.63 1.82
C MET A 193 -13.59 2.06 1.44
N GLU A 194 -14.59 1.52 2.13
CA GLU A 194 -16.02 1.84 2.01
C GLU A 194 -16.26 3.35 2.09
N VAL A 195 -15.66 4.02 3.09
CA VAL A 195 -15.76 5.48 3.30
C VAL A 195 -15.06 6.26 2.18
N ILE A 196 -13.93 5.78 1.66
CA ILE A 196 -13.27 6.43 0.50
C ILE A 196 -14.15 6.29 -0.75
N CYS A 197 -14.80 5.14 -0.93
CA CYS A 197 -15.69 4.91 -2.06
C CYS A 197 -16.96 5.76 -1.97
N GLU A 198 -17.53 5.93 -0.78
CA GLU A 198 -18.70 6.78 -0.52
C GLU A 198 -18.48 8.24 -0.97
N LEU A 199 -17.32 8.81 -0.64
CA LEU A 199 -16.96 10.19 -1.00
C LEU A 199 -16.93 10.49 -2.52
N TRP A 200 -16.86 9.44 -3.35
CA TRP A 200 -16.91 9.52 -4.82
C TRP A 200 -18.04 8.67 -5.45
N ASN A 201 -19.01 8.20 -4.65
CA ASN A 201 -20.15 7.37 -5.08
C ASN A 201 -19.75 6.04 -5.78
N LEU A 202 -18.78 5.32 -5.21
CA LEU A 202 -18.23 4.06 -5.77
C LEU A 202 -18.51 2.82 -4.91
N CYS A 203 -19.41 2.91 -3.91
CA CYS A 203 -19.71 1.82 -2.97
C CYS A 203 -20.18 0.54 -3.66
N ASP A 204 -20.93 0.64 -4.76
CA ASP A 204 -21.48 -0.54 -5.42
C ASP A 204 -20.40 -1.35 -6.15
N ILE A 205 -19.39 -0.68 -6.72
CA ILE A 205 -18.20 -1.32 -7.32
C ILE A 205 -17.39 -2.07 -6.26
N LEU A 206 -17.31 -1.53 -5.04
CA LEU A 206 -16.64 -2.20 -3.93
C LEU A 206 -17.41 -3.47 -3.50
N LYS A 207 -18.73 -3.38 -3.33
CA LYS A 207 -19.59 -4.54 -3.00
C LYS A 207 -19.51 -5.65 -4.06
N GLU A 208 -19.54 -5.30 -5.35
CA GLU A 208 -19.37 -6.24 -6.46
C GLU A 208 -18.03 -6.97 -6.38
N LYS A 209 -16.95 -6.24 -6.04
CA LYS A 209 -15.61 -6.80 -5.88
C LYS A 209 -15.51 -7.72 -4.65
N GLU A 210 -16.10 -7.34 -3.53
CA GLU A 210 -16.15 -8.15 -2.31
C GLU A 210 -16.91 -9.47 -2.57
N GLN A 211 -18.03 -9.42 -3.29
CA GLN A 211 -18.77 -10.61 -3.72
C GLN A 211 -17.96 -11.50 -4.67
N ASP A 212 -17.24 -10.95 -5.64
CA ASP A 212 -16.34 -11.70 -6.53
C ASP A 212 -15.22 -12.41 -5.75
N ILE A 213 -14.58 -11.72 -4.80
CA ILE A 213 -13.57 -12.28 -3.91
C ILE A 213 -14.16 -13.40 -3.05
N PHE A 214 -15.33 -13.18 -2.46
CA PHE A 214 -16.03 -14.19 -1.64
C PHE A 214 -16.33 -15.45 -2.46
N LEU A 215 -16.95 -15.31 -3.65
CA LEU A 215 -17.28 -16.42 -4.54
C LEU A 215 -16.04 -17.17 -5.05
N LYS A 216 -14.92 -16.47 -5.28
CA LYS A 216 -13.62 -17.09 -5.60
C LYS A 216 -13.06 -17.87 -4.42
N SER A 217 -13.16 -17.33 -3.20
CA SER A 217 -12.72 -18.01 -1.98
C SER A 217 -13.52 -19.29 -1.72
N GLU A 218 -14.85 -19.25 -1.93
CA GLU A 218 -15.73 -20.42 -1.80
C GLU A 218 -15.42 -21.50 -2.84
N LYS A 219 -15.05 -21.11 -4.08
CA LYS A 219 -14.57 -22.07 -5.10
C LYS A 219 -13.23 -22.70 -4.71
N LEU A 220 -12.32 -21.94 -4.11
CA LEU A 220 -11.02 -22.45 -3.66
C LEU A 220 -11.15 -23.41 -2.46
N LYS A 221 -12.06 -23.15 -1.51
CA LYS A 221 -12.38 -24.08 -0.40
C LYS A 221 -12.96 -25.42 -0.85
N ARG A 222 -13.45 -25.52 -2.09
CA ARG A 222 -14.07 -26.73 -2.65
C ARG A 222 -13.11 -27.69 -3.34
N PHE A 223 -11.82 -27.37 -3.44
CA PHE A 223 -10.82 -28.37 -3.80
C PHE A 223 -10.64 -29.34 -2.62
N PRO A 224 -10.94 -30.64 -2.78
CA PRO A 224 -10.63 -31.62 -1.75
C PRO A 224 -9.11 -31.72 -1.62
N ASP A 225 -8.63 -31.79 -0.38
CA ASP A 225 -7.22 -31.88 0.00
C ASP A 225 -6.66 -33.29 -0.27
N LYS A 226 -6.70 -33.72 -1.55
CA LYS A 226 -6.56 -35.14 -1.93
C LYS A 226 -5.26 -35.54 -2.62
N ASP A 227 -4.54 -34.64 -3.28
CA ASP A 227 -3.38 -35.01 -4.11
C ASP A 227 -2.13 -34.12 -3.93
N VAL A 228 -2.11 -33.24 -2.91
CA VAL A 228 -0.89 -32.49 -2.55
C VAL A 228 -0.64 -32.59 -1.05
N GLU A 229 0.10 -33.62 -0.64
CA GLU A 229 0.64 -33.72 0.72
C GLU A 229 1.76 -32.67 0.91
N LEU A 230 1.35 -31.40 1.04
CA LEU A 230 2.26 -30.28 1.25
C LEU A 230 2.84 -30.39 2.67
N GLN A 231 3.94 -31.12 2.83
CA GLN A 231 4.68 -31.23 4.09
C GLN A 231 5.36 -29.89 4.46
N VAL A 232 4.55 -28.89 4.80
CA VAL A 232 4.99 -27.68 5.46
C VAL A 232 5.34 -28.05 6.90
N SER A 233 6.59 -28.44 7.10
CA SER A 233 7.18 -28.66 8.42
C SER A 233 7.39 -27.32 9.15
N LEU A 234 6.28 -26.67 9.51
CA LEU A 234 6.28 -25.81 10.68
C LEU A 234 6.90 -26.62 11.83
N LYS A 235 7.90 -26.07 12.52
CA LYS A 235 8.57 -26.72 13.66
C LYS A 235 7.59 -26.81 14.84
N ARG A 236 6.65 -27.75 14.75
CA ARG A 236 5.63 -28.06 15.75
C ARG A 236 6.31 -28.77 16.92
N ARG A 237 6.36 -28.13 18.08
CA ARG A 237 6.70 -28.80 19.34
C ARG A 237 5.41 -29.20 20.03
N ARG A 238 5.21 -30.50 20.31
CA ARG A 238 4.21 -30.92 21.30
C ARG A 238 4.69 -30.44 22.66
N ILE A 239 3.89 -29.62 23.35
CA ILE A 239 4.00 -29.46 24.79
C ILE A 239 3.25 -30.67 25.39
N LEU A 240 3.99 -31.54 26.05
CA LEU A 240 3.47 -32.78 26.66
C LEU A 240 2.93 -32.48 28.07
N ASP A 241 1.85 -31.71 28.15
CA ASP A 241 1.11 -31.48 29.41
C ASP A 241 -0.38 -31.74 29.12
N ASN A 242 -0.90 -32.88 29.58
CA ASN A 242 -2.24 -33.38 29.19
C ASN A 242 -3.43 -32.53 29.70
N ASN A 243 -3.15 -31.47 30.47
CA ASN A 243 -4.13 -30.60 31.12
C ASN A 243 -4.13 -29.17 30.55
N ILE A 244 -3.86 -28.99 29.25
CA ILE A 244 -3.93 -27.70 28.56
C ILE A 244 -4.90 -27.79 27.37
N HIS A 245 -5.93 -26.93 27.37
CA HIS A 245 -6.84 -26.75 26.25
C HIS A 245 -6.16 -25.93 25.15
N GLU A 246 -5.86 -26.56 24.02
CA GLU A 246 -5.19 -25.94 22.89
C GLU A 246 -6.16 -25.58 21.76
N VAL A 247 -6.12 -24.33 21.30
CA VAL A 247 -6.89 -23.85 20.13
C VAL A 247 -5.92 -23.39 19.03
N ASP A 248 -6.25 -23.68 17.77
CA ASP A 248 -5.46 -23.27 16.59
C ASP A 248 -6.21 -22.19 15.79
N VAL A 249 -6.33 -20.99 16.39
CA VAL A 249 -7.04 -19.84 15.80
C VAL A 249 -6.19 -18.59 15.97
N LYS A 250 -5.74 -18.00 14.86
CA LYS A 250 -4.87 -16.82 14.88
C LYS A 250 -5.58 -15.59 15.46
N PHE A 251 -4.95 -14.91 16.42
CA PHE A 251 -5.48 -13.65 16.94
C PHE A 251 -5.28 -12.51 15.92
N LEU A 252 -6.38 -12.02 15.36
CA LEU A 252 -6.39 -10.87 14.47
C LEU A 252 -7.01 -9.68 15.18
N ARG A 253 -6.18 -8.68 15.53
CA ARG A 253 -6.64 -7.45 16.22
C ARG A 253 -7.77 -6.74 15.47
N SER A 254 -7.83 -6.82 14.14
CA SER A 254 -8.88 -6.27 13.29
C SER A 254 -10.28 -6.80 13.60
N ASN A 255 -10.39 -8.04 14.12
CA ASN A 255 -11.66 -8.74 14.27
C ASN A 255 -12.41 -8.39 15.57
N PHE A 256 -11.87 -7.48 16.39
CA PHE A 256 -12.39 -7.12 17.70
C PHE A 256 -12.52 -5.59 17.86
N GLY A 257 -13.49 -5.14 18.65
CA GLY A 257 -13.64 -3.73 19.03
C GLY A 257 -12.47 -3.20 19.88
N MET A 258 -12.58 -1.98 20.39
CA MET A 258 -11.67 -1.51 21.46
C MET A 258 -12.00 -2.18 22.80
N ASP A 259 -13.29 -2.32 23.10
CA ASP A 259 -13.78 -2.87 24.36
C ASP A 259 -13.95 -4.41 24.31
N ASP A 260 -14.24 -4.97 23.13
CA ASP A 260 -14.50 -6.40 22.89
C ASP A 260 -13.24 -7.27 22.70
N LEU A 261 -12.08 -6.87 23.23
CA LEU A 261 -10.87 -7.69 23.10
C LEU A 261 -11.00 -9.02 23.86
N PRO A 262 -10.37 -10.13 23.41
CA PRO A 262 -10.46 -11.44 24.09
C PRO A 262 -10.17 -11.39 25.60
N LYS A 263 -9.14 -10.65 26.03
CA LYS A 263 -8.85 -10.45 27.48
C LYS A 263 -9.98 -9.69 28.20
N SER A 264 -10.64 -8.75 27.54
CA SER A 264 -11.77 -8.00 28.10
C SER A 264 -13.01 -8.87 28.24
N ILE A 265 -13.37 -9.63 27.19
CA ILE A 265 -14.50 -10.58 27.21
C ILE A 265 -14.29 -11.61 28.32
N LEU A 266 -13.09 -12.20 28.38
CA LEU A 266 -12.74 -13.17 29.40
C LEU A 266 -12.79 -12.60 30.82
N TRP A 267 -12.35 -11.36 31.02
CA TRP A 267 -12.43 -10.68 32.32
C TRP A 267 -13.87 -10.44 32.77
N HIS A 268 -14.76 -10.04 31.87
CA HIS A 268 -16.19 -9.89 32.18
C HIS A 268 -16.83 -11.23 32.56
N TYR A 269 -16.51 -12.31 31.83
CA TYR A 269 -16.98 -13.65 32.17
C TYR A 269 -16.52 -14.09 33.57
N ILE A 270 -15.23 -13.96 33.86
CA ILE A 270 -14.63 -14.31 35.16
C ILE A 270 -15.27 -13.50 36.31
N LYS A 271 -15.46 -12.20 36.12
CA LYS A 271 -16.13 -11.32 37.08
C LYS A 271 -17.59 -11.75 37.32
N ASN A 272 -18.34 -12.03 36.26
CA ASN A 272 -19.75 -12.44 36.36
C ASN A 272 -19.93 -13.83 36.99
N LYS A 273 -18.94 -14.72 36.86
CA LYS A 273 -18.91 -16.04 37.52
C LYS A 273 -18.27 -16.01 38.92
N ASN A 274 -17.83 -14.84 39.39
CA ASN A 274 -17.12 -14.64 40.67
C ASN A 274 -15.90 -15.58 40.82
N LEU A 275 -15.15 -15.77 39.73
CA LEU A 275 -13.94 -16.60 39.67
C LEU A 275 -12.68 -15.77 39.93
N ASP A 276 -11.60 -16.47 40.30
CA ASP A 276 -10.28 -15.86 40.44
C ASP A 276 -9.76 -15.23 39.15
N LYS A 277 -8.92 -14.21 39.31
CA LYS A 277 -8.35 -13.44 38.19
C LYS A 277 -7.51 -14.36 37.28
N PRO A 278 -7.59 -14.20 35.95
CA PRO A 278 -6.86 -15.04 35.01
C PRO A 278 -5.35 -14.76 35.12
N VAL A 279 -4.56 -15.81 35.30
CA VAL A 279 -3.09 -15.73 35.39
C VAL A 279 -2.49 -16.04 34.03
N TYR A 280 -1.63 -15.16 33.52
CA TYR A 280 -0.95 -15.34 32.23
C TYR A 280 0.53 -15.65 32.44
N GLN A 281 0.97 -16.79 31.93
CA GLN A 281 2.39 -17.09 31.72
C GLN A 281 2.71 -16.85 30.23
N THR A 282 3.83 -16.21 29.91
CA THR A 282 4.23 -15.96 28.52
C THR A 282 5.69 -16.35 28.33
N ASP A 283 5.93 -17.29 27.44
CA ASP A 283 7.26 -17.74 27.07
C ASP A 283 7.69 -17.09 25.74
N GLN A 284 8.95 -16.68 25.65
CA GLN A 284 9.54 -16.12 24.44
C GLN A 284 10.39 -17.19 23.75
N HIS A 285 10.14 -17.39 22.46
CA HIS A 285 10.90 -18.30 21.60
C HIS A 285 11.46 -17.50 20.42
N GLU A 286 12.77 -17.26 20.44
CA GLU A 286 13.48 -16.38 19.52
C GLU A 286 12.87 -14.96 19.48
N LYS A 287 12.13 -14.65 18.40
CA LYS A 287 11.44 -13.36 18.16
C LYS A 287 9.92 -13.45 18.30
N SER A 288 9.40 -14.58 18.76
CA SER A 288 7.97 -14.85 18.89
C SER A 288 7.59 -15.20 20.34
N PHE A 289 6.31 -15.09 20.66
CA PHE A 289 5.78 -15.24 22.00
C PHE A 289 4.59 -16.20 22.00
N GLN A 290 4.51 -17.07 23.00
CA GLN A 290 3.34 -17.90 23.28
C GLN A 290 2.88 -17.64 24.70
N SER A 291 1.58 -17.68 24.97
CA SER A 291 1.05 -17.49 26.32
C SER A 291 0.08 -18.60 26.69
N VAL A 292 0.08 -18.96 27.97
CA VAL A 292 -0.90 -19.83 28.60
C VAL A 292 -1.68 -18.98 29.60
N VAL A 293 -3.00 -19.05 29.57
CA VAL A 293 -3.87 -18.45 30.57
C VAL A 293 -4.45 -19.54 31.47
N THR A 294 -4.34 -19.36 32.78
CA THR A 294 -4.91 -20.25 33.79
C THR A 294 -6.15 -19.61 34.41
N ILE A 295 -7.24 -20.36 34.48
CA ILE A 295 -8.54 -19.92 35.04
C ILE A 295 -9.09 -21.08 35.87
N ASN A 296 -9.28 -20.88 37.18
CA ASN A 296 -9.82 -21.91 38.08
C ASN A 296 -9.09 -23.27 37.99
N GLY A 297 -7.75 -23.25 37.84
CA GLY A 297 -6.91 -24.44 37.67
C GLY A 297 -6.77 -24.96 36.23
N GLU A 298 -7.75 -24.70 35.36
CA GLU A 298 -7.71 -25.07 33.94
C GLU A 298 -6.77 -24.15 33.15
N LYS A 299 -5.96 -24.71 32.24
CA LYS A 299 -5.01 -23.98 31.39
C LYS A 299 -5.49 -23.93 29.95
N TYR A 300 -5.34 -22.78 29.29
CA TYR A 300 -5.73 -22.57 27.89
C TYR A 300 -4.59 -21.90 27.13
N THR A 301 -4.32 -22.34 25.90
CA THR A 301 -3.28 -21.72 25.05
C THR A 301 -3.64 -21.75 23.57
N ASN A 302 -2.96 -20.90 22.83
CA ASN A 302 -3.06 -20.82 21.38
C ASN A 302 -1.82 -21.45 20.74
N ARG A 303 -2.02 -22.27 19.70
CA ARG A 303 -0.91 -22.89 18.94
C ARG A 303 -0.18 -21.89 18.04
N CYS A 304 -0.83 -20.79 17.66
CA CYS A 304 -0.21 -19.73 16.87
C CYS A 304 0.75 -18.88 17.73
N LEU A 305 2.01 -18.75 17.26
CA LEU A 305 3.00 -17.87 17.88
C LEU A 305 2.77 -16.41 17.48
N GLU A 306 2.90 -15.49 18.44
CA GLU A 306 2.59 -14.07 18.28
C GLU A 306 3.83 -13.17 18.27
N LYS A 307 3.71 -12.00 17.64
CA LYS A 307 4.83 -11.06 17.44
C LYS A 307 5.29 -10.32 18.70
N ASN A 308 4.48 -10.32 19.75
CA ASN A 308 4.75 -9.65 21.02
C ASN A 308 3.92 -10.28 22.16
N LYS A 309 4.37 -10.10 23.40
CA LYS A 309 3.68 -10.60 24.61
C LYS A 309 2.21 -10.18 24.70
N LYS A 310 1.87 -8.93 24.39
CA LYS A 310 0.48 -8.42 24.49
C LYS A 310 -0.46 -9.18 23.55
N ASN A 311 -0.02 -9.49 22.33
CA ASN A 311 -0.77 -10.32 21.39
C ASN A 311 -0.85 -11.78 21.88
N ALA A 312 0.24 -12.35 22.39
CA ALA A 312 0.26 -13.73 22.89
C ALA A 312 -0.78 -13.92 24.02
N GLU A 313 -0.86 -12.98 24.96
CA GLU A 313 -1.88 -13.00 26.02
C GLU A 313 -3.32 -12.85 25.46
N GLN A 314 -3.53 -12.06 24.41
CA GLN A 314 -4.84 -11.98 23.73
C GLN A 314 -5.19 -13.27 22.99
N ALA A 315 -4.21 -13.94 22.38
CA ALA A 315 -4.38 -15.23 21.71
C ALA A 315 -4.71 -16.36 22.70
N ALA A 316 -4.08 -16.35 23.89
CA ALA A 316 -4.40 -17.28 24.98
C ALA A 316 -5.80 -17.03 25.56
N ALA A 317 -6.18 -15.76 25.75
CA ALA A 317 -7.55 -15.41 26.14
C ALA A 317 -8.58 -15.80 25.07
N LEU A 318 -8.23 -15.69 23.78
CA LEU A 318 -9.07 -16.16 22.66
C LEU A 318 -9.28 -17.67 22.71
N ALA A 319 -8.24 -18.45 23.01
CA ALA A 319 -8.38 -19.89 23.22
C ALA A 319 -9.35 -20.20 24.38
N ALA A 320 -9.20 -19.51 25.52
CA ALA A 320 -10.09 -19.70 26.66
C ALA A 320 -11.56 -19.37 26.36
N ILE A 321 -11.87 -18.22 25.75
CA ILE A 321 -13.26 -17.84 25.47
C ILE A 321 -13.93 -18.73 24.41
N ILE A 322 -13.15 -19.30 23.48
CA ILE A 322 -13.62 -20.31 22.52
C ILE A 322 -13.94 -21.63 23.26
N THR A 323 -13.00 -22.16 24.05
CA THR A 323 -13.22 -23.42 24.79
C THR A 323 -14.36 -23.30 25.82
N LEU A 324 -14.55 -22.12 26.40
CA LEU A 324 -15.66 -21.82 27.32
C LEU A 324 -17.01 -21.56 26.61
N GLY A 325 -17.08 -21.65 25.28
CA GLY A 325 -18.31 -21.47 24.50
C GLY A 325 -18.86 -20.04 24.49
N LEU A 326 -18.01 -19.03 24.71
CA LEU A 326 -18.41 -17.62 24.75
C LEU A 326 -18.39 -16.96 23.36
N ILE A 327 -17.67 -17.57 22.40
CA ILE A 327 -17.61 -17.19 20.98
C ILE A 327 -17.48 -18.47 20.15
N ASP A 328 -18.32 -18.64 19.12
CA ASP A 328 -18.17 -19.74 18.17
C ASP A 328 -16.95 -19.57 17.25
N CYS A 329 -16.27 -20.68 16.95
CA CYS A 329 -15.12 -20.71 16.01
C CYS A 329 -15.46 -20.13 14.62
N GLN A 330 -16.73 -20.22 14.20
CA GLN A 330 -17.19 -19.63 12.93
C GLN A 330 -17.30 -18.10 13.02
N GLY A 331 -17.67 -17.54 14.18
CA GLY A 331 -17.75 -16.10 14.41
C GLY A 331 -16.39 -15.39 14.50
N ALA A 332 -15.29 -16.12 14.72
CA ALA A 332 -13.93 -15.56 14.67
C ALA A 332 -13.41 -15.36 13.22
N THR A 333 -14.07 -15.97 12.23
CA THR A 333 -13.70 -15.92 10.80
C THR A 333 -14.79 -15.37 9.88
N GLN A 334 -15.95 -15.00 10.43
CA GLN A 334 -17.02 -14.31 9.70
C GLN A 334 -17.09 -12.83 10.11
N GLU A 335 -17.25 -11.97 9.12
CA GLU A 335 -17.69 -10.59 9.35
C GLU A 335 -19.10 -10.59 9.97
N LYS A 336 -19.36 -9.66 10.89
CA LYS A 336 -20.67 -9.53 11.51
C LYS A 336 -21.70 -9.09 10.47
N ASN A 337 -22.48 -10.04 9.95
CA ASN A 337 -23.76 -9.74 9.31
C ASN A 337 -24.67 -9.05 10.34
N VAL A 338 -24.97 -7.77 10.13
CA VAL A 338 -26.00 -7.05 10.88
C VAL A 338 -27.35 -7.59 10.42
N THR A 339 -28.07 -8.29 11.29
CA THR A 339 -29.42 -8.76 11.01
C THR A 339 -30.44 -7.64 11.23
N GLU A 340 -31.45 -7.56 10.37
CA GLU A 340 -32.42 -6.44 10.26
C GLU A 340 -33.38 -6.23 11.45
N LYS A 341 -33.06 -6.69 12.67
CA LYS A 341 -33.96 -6.59 13.83
C LYS A 341 -33.68 -5.46 14.81
N ASP A 342 -32.53 -4.79 14.72
CA ASP A 342 -32.19 -3.65 15.59
C ASP A 342 -32.53 -2.27 14.96
N ALA A 343 -33.01 -2.23 13.71
CA ALA A 343 -33.35 -0.98 13.02
C ALA A 343 -34.63 -0.29 13.58
N THR A 344 -35.54 -1.03 14.22
CA THR A 344 -36.89 -0.56 14.58
C THR A 344 -37.03 0.16 15.94
N GLN A 345 -35.94 0.62 16.56
CA GLN A 345 -36.01 1.41 17.82
C GLN A 345 -35.36 2.80 17.79
N LEU A 346 -34.75 3.23 16.68
CA LEU A 346 -34.18 4.59 16.56
C LEU A 346 -35.08 5.58 15.79
N ASP A 347 -36.10 5.10 15.08
CA ASP A 347 -36.93 5.89 14.16
C ASP A 347 -38.14 6.60 14.83
N LYS A 348 -37.91 7.24 15.98
CA LYS A 348 -38.93 8.02 16.72
C LYS A 348 -38.43 9.39 17.24
N ARG A 349 -37.34 9.92 16.68
CA ARG A 349 -36.78 11.24 17.05
C ARG A 349 -36.40 12.15 15.88
N ALA A 350 -36.79 11.81 14.65
CA ALA A 350 -36.50 12.59 13.44
C ALA A 350 -37.74 13.21 12.77
N SER A 351 -38.88 13.24 13.45
CA SER A 351 -40.13 13.82 12.94
C SER A 351 -40.31 15.28 13.34
N GLU A 352 -39.43 16.17 12.90
CA GLU A 352 -39.72 17.62 12.92
C GLU A 352 -38.97 18.39 11.81
N ASN A 353 -39.76 19.11 11.01
CA ASN A 353 -39.41 20.08 9.95
C ASN A 353 -38.88 19.56 8.58
N PRO A 354 -39.69 19.64 7.50
CA PRO A 354 -39.29 19.28 6.14
C PRO A 354 -38.87 20.49 5.29
N LEU A 355 -37.75 20.37 4.55
CA LEU A 355 -37.43 21.29 3.45
C LEU A 355 -37.14 20.55 2.14
N LYS A 356 -37.84 20.99 1.10
CA LYS A 356 -37.99 20.37 -0.22
C LYS A 356 -36.65 20.24 -0.96
N LEU A 357 -36.44 19.09 -1.60
CA LEU A 357 -35.56 18.97 -2.76
C LEU A 357 -36.42 18.75 -4.02
N GLN A 358 -36.23 19.57 -5.05
CA GLN A 358 -36.95 19.42 -6.32
C GLN A 358 -36.21 18.44 -7.24
N SER A 359 -36.98 17.57 -7.90
CA SER A 359 -36.52 16.65 -8.93
C SER A 359 -36.19 17.38 -10.23
N LEU A 360 -35.08 17.01 -10.87
CA LEU A 360 -34.89 17.17 -12.31
C LEU A 360 -34.32 15.88 -12.92
N ASN A 361 -34.92 15.48 -14.03
CA ASN A 361 -34.54 14.34 -14.88
C ASN A 361 -33.14 14.59 -15.47
N GLY A 362 -32.33 13.60 -15.86
CA GLY A 362 -32.67 12.29 -16.42
C GLY A 362 -32.52 12.34 -17.94
N GLN A 363 -31.40 11.83 -18.47
CA GLN A 363 -31.20 11.58 -19.91
C GLN A 363 -30.06 10.56 -20.14
N ASP A 364 -30.37 9.48 -20.85
CA ASP A 364 -29.43 8.47 -21.33
C ASP A 364 -28.62 8.96 -22.54
N ILE A 365 -27.35 8.53 -22.67
CA ILE A 365 -26.72 8.28 -23.98
C ILE A 365 -25.86 7.01 -23.93
N SER A 366 -25.97 6.20 -24.98
CA SER A 366 -25.45 4.83 -25.15
C SER A 366 -24.03 4.71 -25.73
N CYS A 367 -23.52 3.48 -25.75
CA CYS A 367 -22.17 3.07 -26.14
C CYS A 367 -21.78 3.23 -27.63
N ILE A 368 -20.57 3.76 -27.89
CA ILE A 368 -19.65 3.49 -29.04
C ILE A 368 -18.22 3.74 -28.50
N GLY A 369 -17.12 3.05 -28.85
CA GLY A 369 -16.86 1.89 -29.71
C GLY A 369 -15.34 1.57 -29.75
N ASN A 370 -14.90 0.55 -30.51
CA ASN A 370 -13.47 0.19 -30.66
C ASN A 370 -12.71 1.09 -31.64
N ASN A 371 -11.45 1.44 -31.35
CA ASN A 371 -10.40 1.40 -32.37
C ASN A 371 -8.96 1.33 -31.82
N ASN A 372 -8.07 0.77 -32.64
CA ASN A 372 -6.71 0.38 -32.27
C ASN A 372 -5.65 1.49 -32.49
N SER A 373 -4.44 1.23 -31.97
CA SER A 373 -3.16 1.93 -32.23
C SER A 373 -2.81 3.18 -31.40
N THR A 374 -1.88 3.01 -30.47
CA THR A 374 -0.66 3.85 -30.34
C THR A 374 0.37 3.15 -29.47
N LYS A 375 1.62 3.07 -29.94
CA LYS A 375 2.78 2.66 -29.12
C LYS A 375 3.34 3.87 -28.35
N ASN A 376 4.15 3.59 -27.33
CA ASN A 376 5.03 4.51 -26.61
C ASN A 376 4.40 5.42 -25.54
N VAL A 377 3.88 4.82 -24.47
CA VAL A 377 4.10 5.33 -23.11
C VAL A 377 4.60 4.16 -22.26
N LEU A 378 5.90 4.14 -21.93
CA LEU A 378 6.47 3.13 -21.06
C LEU A 378 6.28 3.59 -19.59
N LEU A 379 5.16 3.20 -18.98
CA LEU A 379 5.03 3.25 -17.53
C LEU A 379 5.99 2.21 -16.93
N ILE A 380 7.11 2.68 -16.38
CA ILE A 380 8.00 1.85 -15.57
C ILE A 380 7.30 1.67 -14.21
N ARG A 381 6.83 0.44 -13.94
CA ARG A 381 6.36 0.01 -12.62
C ARG A 381 7.53 -0.23 -11.67
#